data_AF-A0A1X0JRF7-F1
#
_entry.id   AF-A0A1X0JRF7-F1
#
_cell.length_a   1.000
_cell.length_b   1.000
_cell.length_c   1.000
_cell.angle_alpha   90.00
_cell.angle_beta   90.00
_cell.angle_gamma   90.00
#
_symmetry.space_group_name_H-M   'P 1'
#
loop_
_entity.id
_entity.type
_entity.pdbx_description
1 polymer ?
#
loop_
_entity_poly.entity_id
_entity_poly.type
_entity_poly.pdbx_seq_one_letter_code
_entity_poly.pdbx_strand_id
1 'polypeptide(L)'
;MNSNNNSGAARQFVAQPPFWGSKVASFTTPTWQSNPAKAYLFTIVGVFAFTGALWALFLGMQSLTKGGSEWAQRASTHGLQLGLLVLLFGGVYGWTRWSRNKKIVVSATSDALTVTTRPGDVYPFTDAQLGTWGVTGGHTMGMALHLHCGAKRFVLGGRDRRVAAGTRLDAPDAGYGLPIDVDAWLPAADFDELLAIVSSRSGLDVRRPSADEPTRCLLFTNSLKLQEISSFSIRKQWQFTRSLSTARLAIDIGASSIRVIDPTTEAVIASVSPRQVSAQPVVFRPMQARHWFPTLGNAMSDTATDYWSTSPGMRITIAGMEPLTVGCRDTAMGLDFRFAWPGDVPTVAARADYEVSGTDWLTLVETFGLASHLQHRGDRSSQ
;
A
#
# COMPACT_ATOMS: atom_id res chain seq x y z
N MET A 1 -52.63 -5.48 17.87
CA MET A 1 -51.30 -4.84 17.90
C MET A 1 -50.38 -5.65 17.00
N ASN A 2 -50.29 -5.27 15.72
CA ASN A 2 -49.32 -5.81 14.77
C ASN A 2 -48.15 -4.83 14.73
N SER A 3 -47.05 -5.19 15.39
CA SER A 3 -45.80 -4.45 15.27
C SER A 3 -45.25 -4.66 13.87
N ASN A 4 -45.33 -3.61 13.04
CA ASN A 4 -44.65 -3.53 11.76
C ASN A 4 -43.14 -3.68 11.99
N ASN A 5 -42.66 -4.91 11.85
CA ASN A 5 -41.25 -5.24 11.84
C ASN A 5 -40.66 -4.85 10.47
N ASN A 6 -40.62 -3.54 10.20
CA ASN A 6 -39.70 -2.99 9.22
C ASN A 6 -38.29 -3.06 9.84
N SER A 7 -37.77 -4.28 9.99
CA SER A 7 -36.33 -4.49 10.13
C SER A 7 -35.71 -3.87 8.88
N GLY A 8 -35.14 -2.67 9.02
CA GLY A 8 -34.51 -1.95 7.91
C GLY A 8 -33.59 -2.92 7.19
N ALA A 9 -33.83 -3.13 5.90
CA ALA A 9 -33.11 -4.12 5.12
C ALA A 9 -31.60 -3.86 5.27
N ALA A 10 -30.89 -4.83 5.85
CA ALA A 10 -29.46 -4.69 6.08
C ALA A 10 -28.75 -4.60 4.72
N ARG A 11 -27.96 -3.55 4.53
CA ARG A 11 -27.11 -3.38 3.35
C ARG A 11 -25.85 -4.18 3.53
N GLN A 12 -25.48 -5.00 2.55
CA GLN A 12 -24.29 -5.84 2.61
C GLN A 12 -23.19 -5.29 1.72
N PHE A 13 -21.97 -5.29 2.23
CA PHE A 13 -20.75 -4.91 1.54
C PHE A 13 -19.74 -6.05 1.62
N VAL A 14 -18.96 -6.24 0.56
CA VAL A 14 -17.91 -7.26 0.53
C VAL A 14 -16.56 -6.58 0.73
N ALA A 15 -16.08 -6.60 1.98
CA ALA A 15 -14.79 -6.07 2.33
C ALA A 15 -13.65 -7.05 2.01
N GLN A 16 -12.53 -6.48 1.60
CA GLN A 16 -11.29 -7.20 1.34
C GLN A 16 -10.47 -7.31 2.64
N PRO A 17 -9.72 -8.40 2.82
CA PRO A 17 -8.83 -8.55 3.96
C PRO A 17 -7.71 -7.50 3.91
N PRO A 18 -7.07 -7.20 5.05
CA PRO A 18 -5.96 -6.26 5.09
C PRO A 18 -4.76 -6.79 4.31
N PHE A 19 -3.85 -5.87 3.96
CA PHE A 19 -2.68 -6.20 3.17
C PHE A 19 -1.82 -7.27 3.84
N TRP A 20 -1.22 -8.14 3.02
CA TRP A 20 -0.32 -9.15 3.53
C TRP A 20 0.81 -8.52 4.35
N GLY A 21 1.08 -9.08 5.52
CA GLY A 21 2.11 -8.59 6.42
C GLY A 21 1.72 -7.34 7.21
N SER A 22 0.56 -6.72 7.02
CA SER A 22 0.17 -5.50 7.75
C SER A 22 0.15 -5.71 9.27
N LYS A 23 -0.38 -6.85 9.73
CA LYS A 23 -0.36 -7.20 11.17
C LYS A 23 1.05 -7.49 11.67
N VAL A 24 1.87 -8.20 10.89
CA VAL A 24 3.26 -8.47 11.26
C VAL A 24 4.04 -7.15 11.32
N ALA A 25 3.81 -6.25 10.38
CA ALA A 25 4.34 -4.90 10.38
C ALA A 25 3.84 -4.13 11.60
N SER A 26 2.55 -4.10 11.92
CA SER A 26 2.06 -3.38 13.11
C SER A 26 2.65 -3.91 14.42
N PHE A 27 2.99 -5.21 14.50
CA PHE A 27 3.70 -5.75 15.66
C PHE A 27 5.20 -5.40 15.68
N THR A 28 5.85 -5.42 14.52
CA THR A 28 7.31 -5.22 14.41
C THR A 28 7.71 -3.75 14.30
N THR A 29 6.88 -2.90 13.70
CA THR A 29 7.15 -1.48 13.44
C THR A 29 7.30 -0.66 14.71
N PRO A 30 6.48 -0.79 15.78
CA PRO A 30 6.72 -0.09 17.03
C PRO A 30 8.08 -0.45 17.66
N THR A 31 8.49 -1.73 17.54
CA THR A 31 9.81 -2.18 17.98
C THR A 31 10.93 -1.60 17.10
N TRP A 32 10.70 -1.51 15.79
CA TRP A 32 11.63 -0.91 14.84
C TRP A 32 11.79 0.60 15.04
N GLN A 33 10.71 1.31 15.33
CA GLN A 33 10.71 2.76 15.57
C GLN A 33 11.38 3.10 16.91
N SER A 34 11.10 2.33 17.96
CA SER A 34 11.68 2.57 19.29
C SER A 34 13.15 2.13 19.39
N ASN A 35 13.54 1.02 18.76
CA ASN A 35 14.92 0.55 18.74
C ASN A 35 15.24 -0.23 17.45
N PRO A 36 15.61 0.47 16.35
CA PRO A 36 15.85 -0.16 15.06
C PRO A 36 17.01 -1.16 15.10
N ALA A 37 18.04 -0.89 15.92
CA ALA A 37 19.17 -1.80 16.08
C ALA A 37 18.75 -3.14 16.71
N LYS A 38 17.91 -3.09 17.74
CA LYS A 38 17.38 -4.30 18.41
C LYS A 38 16.46 -5.09 17.48
N ALA A 39 15.59 -4.40 16.74
CA ALA A 39 14.69 -5.05 15.78
C ALA A 39 15.46 -5.71 14.62
N TYR A 40 16.52 -5.04 14.12
CA TYR A 40 17.42 -5.62 13.13
C TYR A 40 18.14 -6.85 13.67
N LEU A 41 18.64 -6.80 14.91
CA LEU A 41 19.28 -7.95 15.57
C LEU A 41 18.31 -9.14 15.69
N PHE A 42 17.06 -8.93 16.12
CA PHE A 42 16.06 -10.00 16.18
C PHE A 42 15.78 -10.61 14.81
N THR A 43 15.70 -9.77 13.78
CA THR A 43 15.51 -10.24 12.40
C THR A 43 16.69 -11.10 11.95
N ILE A 44 17.93 -10.63 12.19
CA ILE A 44 19.16 -11.39 11.90
C ILE A 44 19.16 -12.73 12.62
N VAL A 45 18.90 -12.73 13.93
CA VAL A 45 18.86 -13.96 14.75
C VAL A 45 17.78 -14.91 14.25
N GLY A 46 16.59 -14.40 13.90
CA GLY A 46 15.51 -15.21 13.33
C GLY A 46 15.89 -15.83 11.98
N VAL A 47 16.52 -15.08 11.09
CA VAL A 47 17.02 -15.58 9.79
C VAL A 47 18.08 -16.64 10.00
N PHE A 48 19.04 -16.43 10.91
CA PHE A 48 20.05 -17.44 11.22
C PHE A 48 19.47 -18.70 11.85
N ALA A 49 18.53 -18.57 12.79
CA ALA A 49 17.87 -19.71 13.40
C ALA A 49 17.08 -20.54 12.38
N PHE A 50 16.32 -19.86 11.49
CA PHE A 50 15.60 -20.50 10.40
C PHE A 50 16.55 -21.21 9.43
N THR A 51 17.63 -20.54 9.02
CA THR A 51 18.66 -21.11 8.13
C THR A 51 19.35 -22.31 8.79
N GLY A 52 19.65 -22.23 10.09
CA GLY A 52 20.23 -23.33 10.86
C GLY A 52 19.30 -24.53 10.97
N ALA A 53 18.00 -24.31 11.16
CA ALA A 53 17.00 -25.38 11.16
C ALA A 53 16.91 -26.07 9.78
N LEU A 54 16.88 -25.30 8.69
CA LEU A 54 16.92 -25.85 7.33
C LEU A 54 18.21 -26.65 7.08
N TRP A 55 19.36 -26.16 7.57
CA TRP A 55 20.64 -26.85 7.45
C TRP A 55 20.68 -28.16 8.25
N ALA A 56 20.17 -28.16 9.48
CA ALA A 56 20.07 -29.37 10.30
C ALA A 56 19.16 -30.42 9.65
N LEU A 57 18.04 -29.98 9.07
CA LEU A 57 17.10 -30.84 8.35
C LEU A 57 17.74 -31.42 7.07
N PHE A 58 18.53 -30.60 6.35
CA PHE A 58 19.34 -31.04 5.22
C PHE A 58 20.39 -32.10 5.62
N LEU A 59 21.15 -31.86 6.69
CA LEU A 59 22.15 -32.81 7.19
C LEU A 59 21.50 -34.11 7.69
N GLY A 60 20.36 -34.02 8.37
CA GLY A 60 19.58 -35.18 8.81
C GLY A 60 19.18 -36.06 7.65
N MET A 61 18.65 -35.47 6.57
CA MET A 61 18.32 -36.23 5.36
C MET A 61 19.55 -36.79 4.64
N GLN A 62 20.67 -36.05 4.57
CA GLN A 62 21.91 -36.60 4.01
C GLN A 62 22.38 -37.84 4.79
N SER A 63 22.24 -37.84 6.12
CA SER A 63 22.60 -39.00 6.95
C SER A 63 21.78 -40.24 6.61
N LEU A 64 20.50 -40.09 6.25
CA LEU A 64 19.61 -41.18 5.83
C LEU A 64 19.95 -41.74 4.44
N THR A 65 20.74 -40.99 3.64
CA THR A 65 21.14 -41.40 2.27
C THR A 65 22.57 -41.93 2.19
N LYS A 66 23.29 -42.02 3.32
CA LYS A 66 24.64 -42.62 3.37
C LYS A 66 24.54 -44.12 3.08
N GLY A 67 24.80 -44.49 1.83
CA GLY A 67 24.70 -45.86 1.30
C GLY A 67 24.17 -45.93 -0.14
N GLY A 68 23.58 -44.83 -0.65
CA GLY A 68 23.15 -44.72 -2.05
C GLY A 68 24.31 -44.38 -3.01
N SER A 69 24.13 -44.74 -4.28
CA SER A 69 25.06 -44.41 -5.37
C SER A 69 25.27 -42.89 -5.53
N GLU A 70 26.42 -42.46 -6.07
CA GLU A 70 26.74 -41.04 -6.28
C GLU A 70 25.67 -40.28 -7.08
N TRP A 71 25.03 -40.96 -8.05
CA TRP A 71 23.93 -40.39 -8.82
C TRP A 71 22.69 -40.13 -7.96
N ALA A 72 22.41 -41.00 -6.98
CA ALA A 72 21.30 -40.83 -6.04
C ALA A 72 21.57 -39.68 -5.07
N GLN A 73 22.83 -39.44 -4.68
CA GLN A 73 23.21 -38.29 -3.84
C GLN A 73 23.10 -36.95 -4.59
N ARG A 74 23.48 -36.90 -5.88
CA ARG A 74 23.29 -35.69 -6.70
C ARG A 74 21.81 -35.43 -6.99
N ALA A 75 21.06 -36.48 -7.31
CA ALA A 75 19.62 -36.38 -7.54
C ALA A 75 18.86 -35.97 -6.27
N SER A 76 19.25 -36.49 -5.09
CA SER A 76 18.62 -36.12 -3.82
C SER A 76 18.91 -34.67 -3.46
N THR A 77 20.13 -34.18 -3.68
CA THR A 77 20.51 -32.79 -3.37
C THR A 77 19.75 -31.79 -4.25
N HIS A 78 19.73 -32.00 -5.57
CA HIS A 78 18.98 -31.14 -6.49
C HIS A 78 17.46 -31.28 -6.32
N GLY A 79 16.96 -32.51 -6.14
CA GLY A 79 15.55 -32.78 -5.90
C GLY A 79 15.05 -32.13 -4.61
N LEU A 80 15.85 -32.10 -3.55
CA LEU A 80 15.51 -31.43 -2.30
C LEU A 80 15.50 -29.91 -2.44
N GLN A 81 16.50 -29.33 -3.10
CA GLN A 81 16.52 -27.89 -3.36
C GLN A 81 15.31 -27.46 -4.17
N LEU A 82 14.97 -28.20 -5.24
CA LEU A 82 13.77 -27.94 -6.02
C LEU A 82 12.51 -28.14 -5.18
N GLY A 83 12.45 -29.21 -4.38
CA GLY A 83 11.30 -29.51 -3.51
C GLY A 83 11.05 -28.42 -2.46
N LEU A 84 12.10 -27.91 -1.81
CA LEU A 84 12.04 -26.79 -0.88
C LEU A 84 11.60 -25.50 -1.57
N LEU A 85 12.13 -25.19 -2.76
CA LEU A 85 11.70 -24.03 -3.55
C LEU A 85 10.22 -24.15 -3.92
N VAL A 86 9.78 -25.31 -4.43
CA VAL A 86 8.38 -25.56 -4.77
C VAL A 86 7.48 -25.47 -3.54
N LEU A 87 7.90 -25.99 -2.38
CA LEU A 87 7.12 -25.91 -1.15
C LEU A 87 7.06 -24.48 -0.60
N LEU A 88 8.16 -23.73 -0.67
CA LEU A 88 8.21 -22.32 -0.26
C LEU A 88 7.33 -21.46 -1.17
N PHE A 89 7.59 -21.46 -2.48
CA PHE A 89 6.85 -20.63 -3.44
C PHE A 89 5.40 -21.12 -3.61
N GLY A 90 5.19 -22.43 -3.68
CA GLY A 90 3.86 -23.02 -3.76
C GLY A 90 3.06 -22.81 -2.48
N GLY A 91 3.69 -22.89 -1.30
CA GLY A 91 3.08 -22.57 -0.01
C GLY A 91 2.69 -21.10 0.09
N VAL A 92 3.60 -20.18 -0.26
CA VAL A 92 3.31 -18.74 -0.30
C VAL A 92 2.21 -18.43 -1.31
N TYR A 93 2.26 -19.00 -2.51
CA TYR A 93 1.24 -18.80 -3.54
C TYR A 93 -0.13 -19.35 -3.11
N GLY A 94 -0.17 -20.59 -2.63
CA GLY A 94 -1.39 -21.26 -2.16
C GLY A 94 -2.02 -20.51 -0.98
N TRP A 95 -1.21 -20.08 -0.01
CA TRP A 95 -1.67 -19.26 1.10
C TRP A 95 -2.18 -17.88 0.64
N THR A 96 -1.45 -17.20 -0.25
CA THR A 96 -1.85 -15.90 -0.79
C THR A 96 -3.16 -15.99 -1.57
N ARG A 97 -3.32 -17.05 -2.36
CA ARG A 97 -4.58 -17.33 -3.09
C ARG A 97 -5.72 -17.61 -2.11
N TRP A 98 -5.47 -18.42 -1.07
CA TRP A 98 -6.47 -18.73 -0.05
C TRP A 98 -6.87 -17.50 0.77
N SER A 99 -5.91 -16.66 1.18
CA SER A 99 -6.18 -15.43 1.94
C SER A 99 -6.98 -14.42 1.11
N ARG A 100 -6.70 -14.29 -0.19
CA ARG A 100 -7.49 -13.46 -1.13
C ARG A 100 -8.94 -13.91 -1.25
N ASN A 101 -9.20 -15.21 -1.15
CA ASN A 101 -10.55 -15.76 -1.28
C ASN A 101 -11.39 -15.62 -0.01
N LYS A 102 -10.81 -15.15 1.10
CA LYS A 102 -11.58 -14.85 2.31
C LYS A 102 -12.38 -13.57 2.13
N LYS A 103 -13.65 -13.74 1.75
CA LYS A 103 -14.62 -12.65 1.70
C LYS A 103 -15.03 -12.27 3.12
N ILE A 104 -14.83 -11.01 3.49
CA ILE A 104 -15.33 -10.45 4.74
C ILE A 104 -16.62 -9.73 4.40
N VAL A 105 -17.77 -10.26 4.81
CA VAL A 105 -19.05 -9.59 4.54
C VAL A 105 -19.35 -8.70 5.73
N VAL A 106 -19.58 -7.43 5.41
CA VAL A 106 -19.94 -6.38 6.36
C VAL A 106 -21.41 -6.07 6.11
N SER A 107 -22.26 -6.26 7.13
CA SER A 107 -23.68 -5.93 7.04
C SER A 107 -23.96 -4.70 7.88
N ALA A 108 -24.38 -3.62 7.22
CA ALA A 108 -24.78 -2.38 7.85
C ALA A 108 -26.30 -2.32 7.96
N THR A 109 -26.78 -2.06 9.17
CA THR A 109 -28.16 -1.69 9.46
C THR A 109 -28.25 -0.17 9.58
N SER A 110 -29.39 0.37 10.00
CA SER A 110 -29.50 1.81 10.24
C SER A 110 -28.63 2.30 11.41
N ASP A 111 -28.22 1.43 12.32
CA ASP A 111 -27.76 1.80 13.67
C ASP A 111 -26.47 1.08 14.08
N ALA A 112 -26.15 -0.04 13.42
CA ALA A 112 -24.95 -0.79 13.69
C ALA A 112 -24.42 -1.55 12.47
N LEU A 113 -23.18 -1.99 12.59
CA LEU A 113 -22.47 -2.83 11.63
C LEU A 113 -22.13 -4.18 12.26
N THR A 114 -22.27 -5.25 11.48
CA THR A 114 -21.88 -6.61 11.84
C THR A 114 -20.91 -7.17 10.82
N VAL A 115 -20.04 -8.08 11.24
CA VAL A 115 -18.96 -8.62 10.41
C VAL A 115 -18.99 -10.14 10.48
N THR A 116 -19.01 -10.83 9.34
CA THR A 116 -19.12 -12.31 9.33
C THR A 116 -17.96 -13.03 9.98
N THR A 117 -16.77 -12.42 10.01
CA THR A 117 -15.59 -12.98 10.68
C THR A 117 -15.62 -12.83 12.21
N ARG A 118 -16.61 -12.10 12.75
CA ARG A 118 -16.79 -11.83 14.18
C ARG A 118 -18.26 -12.06 14.58
N PRO A 119 -18.74 -13.31 14.53
CA PRO A 119 -20.12 -13.62 14.83
C PRO A 119 -20.46 -13.21 16.27
N GLY A 120 -21.59 -12.53 16.45
CA GLY A 120 -22.06 -12.01 17.74
C GLY A 120 -21.58 -10.61 18.10
N ASP A 121 -20.59 -10.06 17.38
CA ASP A 121 -20.15 -8.68 17.58
C ASP A 121 -21.04 -7.71 16.77
N VAL A 122 -21.60 -6.72 17.46
CA VAL A 122 -22.43 -5.65 16.88
C VAL A 122 -21.77 -4.32 17.18
N TYR A 123 -21.37 -3.62 16.14
CA TYR A 123 -20.62 -2.37 16.22
C TYR A 123 -21.57 -1.17 16.01
N PRO A 124 -22.09 -0.53 17.08
CA PRO A 124 -22.97 0.63 16.96
C PRO A 124 -22.29 1.83 16.29
N PHE A 125 -23.09 2.65 15.61
CA PHE A 125 -22.61 3.87 14.96
C PHE A 125 -22.51 5.08 15.90
N THR A 126 -23.09 5.03 17.11
CA THR A 126 -23.10 6.14 18.07
C THR A 126 -21.70 6.67 18.41
N ASP A 127 -20.72 5.76 18.48
CA ASP A 127 -19.33 6.08 18.84
C ASP A 127 -18.39 5.86 17.65
N ALA A 128 -18.93 5.90 16.43
CA ALA A 128 -18.13 5.78 15.22
C ALA A 128 -17.22 7.00 15.08
N GLN A 129 -15.93 6.76 14.85
CA GLN A 129 -14.94 7.81 14.66
C GLN A 129 -14.24 7.62 13.32
N LEU A 130 -13.78 8.74 12.73
CA LEU A 130 -12.98 8.72 11.51
C LEU A 130 -11.53 9.05 11.82
N GLY A 131 -10.62 8.33 11.17
CA GLY A 131 -9.19 8.57 11.17
C GLY A 131 -8.64 8.50 9.75
N THR A 132 -7.35 8.80 9.58
CA THR A 132 -6.71 8.55 8.28
C THR A 132 -6.33 7.08 8.16
N TRP A 133 -6.43 6.54 6.94
CA TRP A 133 -5.83 5.26 6.62
C TRP A 133 -4.48 5.50 5.96
N GLY A 134 -3.40 5.31 6.71
CA GLY A 134 -2.03 5.59 6.32
C GLY A 134 -1.15 4.36 6.07
N VAL A 135 0.02 4.63 5.50
CA VAL A 135 1.19 3.73 5.45
C VAL A 135 2.36 4.45 6.12
N THR A 136 3.24 3.71 6.78
CA THR A 136 4.51 4.25 7.29
C THR A 136 5.21 5.12 6.24
N GLY A 137 5.61 6.32 6.65
CA GLY A 137 6.10 7.36 5.73
C GLY A 137 5.07 8.43 5.39
N GLY A 138 3.96 8.53 6.13
CA GLY A 138 3.02 9.67 6.03
C GLY A 138 2.11 9.64 4.80
N HIS A 139 2.06 8.53 4.07
CA HIS A 139 1.21 8.39 2.89
C HIS A 139 -0.20 7.96 3.27
N THR A 140 -1.23 8.57 2.66
CA THR A 140 -2.64 8.26 2.93
C THR A 140 -3.24 7.35 1.87
N MET A 141 -3.57 6.10 2.21
CA MET A 141 -4.32 5.17 1.35
C MET A 141 -5.82 5.47 1.31
N GLY A 142 -6.33 6.22 2.28
CA GLY A 142 -7.73 6.66 2.30
C GLY A 142 -8.17 7.07 3.70
N MET A 143 -9.42 6.74 4.05
CA MET A 143 -9.98 6.98 5.38
C MET A 143 -10.15 5.67 6.16
N ALA A 144 -10.17 5.75 7.48
CA ALA A 144 -10.45 4.63 8.37
C ALA A 144 -11.68 4.95 9.23
N LEU A 145 -12.66 4.04 9.23
CA LEU A 145 -13.82 4.08 10.12
C LEU A 145 -13.54 3.19 11.33
N HIS A 146 -13.50 3.80 12.51
CA HIS A 146 -13.25 3.13 13.77
C HIS A 146 -14.57 2.87 14.47
N LEU A 147 -14.83 1.60 14.78
CA LEU A 147 -16.05 1.16 15.44
C LEU A 147 -15.70 0.35 16.70
N HIS A 148 -16.52 0.48 17.73
CA HIS A 148 -16.31 -0.17 19.02
C HIS A 148 -17.53 -0.99 19.43
N CYS A 149 -17.29 -2.14 20.06
CA CYS A 149 -18.29 -3.01 20.68
C CYS A 149 -17.73 -3.44 22.05
N GLY A 150 -18.00 -2.63 23.09
CA GLY A 150 -17.35 -2.77 24.40
C GLY A 150 -15.83 -2.62 24.27
N ALA A 151 -15.07 -3.60 24.74
CA ALA A 151 -13.61 -3.62 24.62
C ALA A 151 -13.08 -4.00 23.23
N LYS A 152 -13.96 -4.43 22.31
CA LYS A 152 -13.57 -4.87 20.96
C LYS A 152 -13.62 -3.69 20.00
N ARG A 153 -12.61 -3.58 19.13
CA ARG A 153 -12.55 -2.58 18.05
C ARG A 153 -12.61 -3.24 16.69
N PHE A 154 -13.24 -2.60 15.72
CA PHE A 154 -13.16 -2.96 14.31
C PHE A 154 -12.83 -1.72 13.49
N VAL A 155 -11.75 -1.79 12.69
CA VAL A 155 -11.32 -0.67 11.84
C VAL A 155 -11.54 -1.04 10.37
N LEU A 156 -12.40 -0.30 9.70
CA LEU A 156 -12.73 -0.50 8.30
C LEU A 156 -12.13 0.61 7.43
N GLY A 157 -11.23 0.25 6.52
CA GLY A 157 -10.60 1.20 5.61
C GLY A 157 -11.46 1.48 4.37
N GLY A 158 -11.58 2.74 3.96
CA GLY A 158 -12.09 3.15 2.66
C GLY A 158 -10.93 3.51 1.74
N ARG A 159 -10.54 2.57 0.86
CA ARG A 159 -9.38 2.77 -0.02
C ARG A 159 -9.72 3.83 -1.06
N ASP A 160 -8.78 4.72 -1.33
CA ASP A 160 -8.92 5.85 -2.26
C ASP A 160 -9.96 6.90 -1.85
N ARG A 161 -10.56 6.76 -0.67
CA ARG A 161 -11.46 7.78 -0.15
C ARG A 161 -10.65 8.91 0.46
N ARG A 162 -10.74 10.10 -0.14
CA ARG A 162 -10.14 11.34 0.39
C ARG A 162 -10.84 11.83 1.64
N VAL A 163 -10.14 12.60 2.46
CA VAL A 163 -10.74 13.41 3.53
C VAL A 163 -11.12 14.77 2.93
N ALA A 164 -12.36 15.23 3.10
CA ALA A 164 -12.76 16.57 2.68
C ALA A 164 -12.27 17.62 3.68
N ALA A 165 -12.00 18.87 3.27
CA ALA A 165 -11.61 19.90 4.22
C ALA A 165 -12.70 20.07 5.30
N GLY A 166 -12.25 20.25 6.54
CA GLY A 166 -13.14 20.39 7.70
C GLY A 166 -13.70 19.07 8.24
N THR A 167 -13.49 17.93 7.57
CA THR A 167 -13.87 16.61 8.13
C THR A 167 -13.11 16.39 9.44
N ARG A 168 -13.84 16.15 10.52
CA ARG A 168 -13.26 15.90 11.83
C ARG A 168 -12.68 14.48 11.89
N LEU A 169 -11.39 14.39 12.24
CA LEU A 169 -10.68 13.13 12.41
C LEU A 169 -10.35 12.92 13.88
N ASP A 170 -11.27 12.27 14.60
CA ASP A 170 -11.14 12.01 16.04
C ASP A 170 -10.42 10.71 16.36
N ALA A 171 -10.36 9.79 15.39
CA ALA A 171 -9.70 8.51 15.57
C ALA A 171 -8.20 8.62 15.25
N PRO A 172 -7.34 7.85 15.93
CA PRO A 172 -5.93 7.74 15.58
C PRO A 172 -5.75 7.13 14.19
N ASP A 173 -4.67 7.51 13.51
CA ASP A 173 -4.32 6.95 12.20
C ASP A 173 -4.17 5.43 12.26
N ALA A 174 -4.77 4.76 11.27
CA ALA A 174 -4.71 3.31 11.12
C ALA A 174 -4.02 2.92 9.82
N GLY A 175 -3.41 1.74 9.78
CA GLY A 175 -2.87 1.14 8.55
C GLY A 175 -1.47 0.57 8.68
N TYR A 176 -0.81 0.41 7.53
CA TYR A 176 0.39 -0.42 7.44
C TYR A 176 1.57 0.20 8.19
N GLY A 177 2.10 -0.53 9.17
CA GLY A 177 3.20 -0.09 10.03
C GLY A 177 2.85 1.09 10.92
N LEU A 178 1.57 1.29 11.22
CA LEU A 178 1.08 2.16 12.30
C LEU A 178 0.70 1.30 13.52
N PRO A 179 0.54 1.91 14.73
CA PRO A 179 0.17 1.16 15.94
C PRO A 179 -1.19 0.47 15.85
N ILE A 180 -2.06 0.97 14.98
CA ILE A 180 -3.39 0.42 14.72
C ILE A 180 -3.43 0.01 13.26
N ASP A 181 -3.83 -1.22 12.98
CA ASP A 181 -3.99 -1.73 11.63
C ASP A 181 -5.47 -1.73 11.24
N VAL A 182 -5.72 -1.75 9.93
CA VAL A 182 -7.06 -1.89 9.37
C VAL A 182 -7.46 -3.37 9.40
N ASP A 183 -8.68 -3.69 9.82
CA ASP A 183 -9.18 -5.07 9.92
C ASP A 183 -9.74 -5.61 8.60
N ALA A 184 -10.29 -4.71 7.78
CA ALA A 184 -10.80 -4.98 6.44
C ALA A 184 -10.92 -3.66 5.68
N TRP A 185 -11.07 -3.69 4.35
CA TRP A 185 -11.27 -2.47 3.57
C TRP A 185 -12.29 -2.62 2.44
N LEU A 186 -12.89 -1.49 2.07
CA LEU A 186 -13.84 -1.34 0.98
C LEU A 186 -13.27 -0.41 -0.10
N PRO A 187 -13.66 -0.60 -1.37
CA PRO A 187 -13.48 0.42 -2.40
C PRO A 187 -14.16 1.74 -2.02
N ALA A 188 -13.69 2.86 -2.54
CA ALA A 188 -14.21 4.19 -2.21
C ALA A 188 -15.74 4.31 -2.36
N ALA A 189 -16.32 3.74 -3.43
CA ALA A 189 -17.76 3.82 -3.70
C ALA A 189 -18.61 3.11 -2.63
N ASP A 190 -18.23 1.87 -2.28
CA ASP A 190 -18.91 1.08 -1.24
C ASP A 190 -18.72 1.72 0.14
N PHE A 191 -17.52 2.25 0.40
CA PHE A 191 -17.23 2.95 1.63
C PHE A 191 -18.04 4.24 1.77
N ASP A 192 -18.22 5.00 0.68
CA ASP A 192 -19.07 6.19 0.66
C ASP A 192 -20.54 5.87 0.94
N GLU A 193 -21.05 4.79 0.36
CA GLU A 193 -22.40 4.33 0.65
C GLU A 193 -22.55 3.98 2.14
N LEU A 194 -21.56 3.27 2.70
CA LEU A 194 -21.53 2.97 4.14
C LEU A 194 -21.46 4.25 4.98
N LEU A 195 -20.60 5.21 4.64
CA LEU A 195 -20.49 6.47 5.39
C LEU A 195 -21.78 7.28 5.34
N ALA A 196 -22.54 7.24 4.24
CA ALA A 196 -23.85 7.88 4.16
C ALA A 196 -24.87 7.25 5.12
N ILE A 197 -24.80 5.93 5.34
CA ILE A 197 -25.61 5.24 6.35
C ILE A 197 -25.17 5.70 7.76
N VAL A 198 -23.86 5.69 8.03
CA VAL A 198 -23.30 6.03 9.35
C VAL A 198 -23.57 7.49 9.73
N SER A 199 -23.32 8.43 8.82
CA SER A 199 -23.45 9.88 9.06
C SER A 199 -24.87 10.29 9.46
N SER A 200 -25.89 9.59 8.95
CA SER A 200 -27.29 9.82 9.30
C SER A 200 -27.59 9.61 10.80
N ARG A 201 -26.71 8.91 11.54
CA ARG A 201 -26.90 8.56 12.96
C ARG A 201 -25.82 9.04 13.90
N SER A 202 -24.56 9.03 13.47
CA SER A 202 -23.43 9.32 14.34
C SER A 202 -23.12 10.82 14.45
N GLY A 203 -23.74 11.65 13.61
CA GLY A 203 -23.38 13.06 13.49
C GLY A 203 -22.00 13.26 12.86
N LEU A 204 -21.39 12.22 12.27
CA LEU A 204 -20.18 12.35 11.48
C LEU A 204 -20.48 13.21 10.25
N ASP A 205 -19.83 14.37 10.17
CA ASP A 205 -19.88 15.23 8.99
C ASP A 205 -18.94 14.66 7.92
N VAL A 206 -19.48 13.76 7.10
CA VAL A 206 -18.74 13.09 6.03
C VAL A 206 -19.15 13.67 4.69
N ARG A 207 -18.69 14.88 4.39
CA ARG A 207 -18.85 15.43 3.05
C ARG A 207 -17.89 14.76 2.07
N ARG A 208 -18.31 14.65 0.80
CA ARG A 208 -17.33 14.50 -0.29
C ARG A 208 -16.68 15.86 -0.55
N PRO A 209 -15.39 15.92 -0.95
CA PRO A 209 -14.81 17.16 -1.44
C PRO A 209 -15.70 17.76 -2.53
N SER A 210 -15.96 19.08 -2.47
CA SER A 210 -16.69 19.74 -3.56
C SER A 210 -15.86 19.70 -4.83
N ALA A 211 -16.52 19.72 -6.01
CA ALA A 211 -15.83 19.92 -7.28
C ALA A 211 -15.07 21.26 -7.33
N ASP A 212 -15.53 22.26 -6.57
CA ASP A 212 -14.91 23.59 -6.49
C ASP A 212 -13.78 23.67 -5.45
N GLU A 213 -13.65 22.66 -4.59
CA GLU A 213 -12.64 22.64 -3.53
C GLU A 213 -11.30 22.14 -4.09
N PRO A 214 -10.20 22.91 -3.96
CA PRO A 214 -8.91 22.46 -4.44
C PRO A 214 -8.51 21.14 -3.78
N THR A 215 -8.21 20.14 -4.59
CA THR A 215 -7.75 18.85 -4.09
C THR A 215 -6.23 18.90 -3.90
N ARG A 216 -5.78 18.81 -2.65
CA ARG A 216 -4.36 18.80 -2.31
C ARG A 216 -3.78 17.39 -2.43
N CYS A 217 -2.77 17.24 -3.27
CA CYS A 217 -1.98 16.02 -3.44
C CYS A 217 -0.59 16.22 -2.82
N LEU A 218 -0.22 15.39 -1.84
CA LEU A 218 1.06 15.52 -1.14
C LEU A 218 2.15 14.70 -1.83
N LEU A 219 3.27 15.35 -2.16
CA LEU A 219 4.43 14.74 -2.81
C LEU A 219 5.51 14.49 -1.76
N PHE A 220 5.80 13.23 -1.52
CA PHE A 220 6.83 12.77 -0.61
C PHE A 220 8.10 12.45 -1.39
N THR A 221 9.26 12.46 -0.73
CA THR A 221 10.48 11.97 -1.35
C THR A 221 10.31 10.49 -1.71
N ASN A 222 10.67 10.13 -2.94
CA ASN A 222 10.59 8.76 -3.41
C ASN A 222 11.42 7.83 -2.50
N SER A 223 10.76 6.92 -1.79
CA SER A 223 11.38 6.03 -0.80
C SER A 223 12.39 5.06 -1.39
N LEU A 224 12.19 4.72 -2.66
CA LEU A 224 13.02 3.85 -3.44
C LEU A 224 14.40 4.50 -3.72
N LYS A 225 14.57 5.81 -3.63
CA LYS A 225 15.90 6.48 -3.68
C LYS A 225 16.82 6.11 -2.49
N LEU A 226 16.29 5.55 -1.40
CA LEU A 226 17.15 5.03 -0.32
C LEU A 226 18.13 3.97 -0.84
N GLN A 227 17.75 3.21 -1.87
CA GLN A 227 18.58 2.18 -2.49
C GLN A 227 19.78 2.76 -3.26
N GLU A 228 19.75 4.05 -3.61
CA GLU A 228 20.85 4.75 -4.28
C GLU A 228 21.85 5.32 -3.26
N ILE A 229 21.46 5.38 -1.98
CA ILE A 229 22.34 5.84 -0.91
C ILE A 229 23.24 4.67 -0.49
N SER A 230 24.55 4.86 -0.64
CA SER A 230 25.57 3.91 -0.19
C SER A 230 25.29 3.40 1.24
N SER A 231 25.42 2.08 1.43
CA SER A 231 25.26 1.41 2.73
C SER A 231 26.21 1.93 3.81
N PHE A 232 27.36 2.49 3.42
CA PHE A 232 28.32 3.08 4.34
C PHE A 232 27.96 4.53 4.74
N SER A 233 26.99 5.15 4.07
CA SER A 233 26.54 6.52 4.34
C SER A 233 25.43 6.58 5.39
N ILE A 234 25.66 5.98 6.57
CA ILE A 234 24.66 5.83 7.65
C ILE A 234 23.95 7.15 7.98
N ARG A 235 24.71 8.26 8.10
CA ARG A 235 24.14 9.58 8.38
C ARG A 235 23.15 10.04 7.30
N LYS A 236 23.50 9.86 6.02
CA LYS A 236 22.62 10.22 4.89
C LYS A 236 21.36 9.35 4.87
N GLN A 237 21.51 8.04 5.12
CA GLN A 237 20.36 7.14 5.22
C GLN A 237 19.43 7.52 6.37
N TRP A 238 19.97 7.90 7.53
CA TRP A 238 19.18 8.38 8.66
C TRP A 238 18.40 9.67 8.35
N GLN A 239 19.09 10.65 7.76
CA GLN A 239 18.46 11.91 7.34
C GLN A 239 17.37 11.68 6.29
N PHE A 240 17.65 10.82 5.31
CA PHE A 240 16.70 10.46 4.27
C PHE A 240 15.46 9.78 4.86
N THR A 241 15.65 8.78 5.72
CA THR A 241 14.56 8.04 6.36
C THR A 241 13.65 8.98 7.18
N ARG A 242 14.22 9.96 7.89
CA ARG A 242 13.43 10.97 8.60
C ARG A 242 12.62 11.85 7.65
N SER A 243 13.15 12.14 6.46
CA SER A 243 12.41 12.95 5.49
C SER A 243 11.31 12.21 4.74
N LEU A 244 11.28 10.88 4.80
CA LEU A 244 10.26 10.09 4.10
C LEU A 244 8.85 10.34 4.63
N SER A 245 8.70 10.72 5.89
CA SER A 245 7.40 11.05 6.49
C SER A 245 6.95 12.49 6.27
N THR A 246 7.78 13.32 5.64
CA THR A 246 7.51 14.75 5.46
C THR A 246 7.28 15.02 3.98
N ALA A 247 6.08 15.51 3.65
CA ALA A 247 5.79 15.99 2.31
C ALA A 247 6.78 17.11 1.94
N ARG A 248 7.36 17.03 0.75
CA ARG A 248 8.33 18.02 0.24
C ARG A 248 7.67 19.08 -0.61
N LEU A 249 6.61 18.69 -1.32
CA LEU A 249 5.81 19.55 -2.16
C LEU A 249 4.34 19.15 -1.99
N ALA A 250 3.44 20.06 -2.30
CA ALA A 250 2.03 19.79 -2.49
C ALA A 250 1.60 20.32 -3.86
N ILE A 251 0.75 19.57 -4.55
CA ILE A 251 0.05 20.05 -5.75
C ILE A 251 -1.41 20.26 -5.36
N ASP A 252 -1.86 21.51 -5.33
CA ASP A 252 -3.27 21.86 -5.19
C ASP A 252 -3.90 21.90 -6.58
N ILE A 253 -4.90 21.04 -6.80
CA ILE A 253 -5.64 20.94 -8.05
C ILE A 253 -7.01 21.59 -7.86
N GLY A 254 -7.17 22.80 -8.40
CA GLY A 254 -8.47 23.48 -8.47
C GLY A 254 -9.02 23.51 -9.89
N ALA A 255 -10.31 23.86 -10.03
CA ALA A 255 -10.98 23.97 -11.33
C ALA A 255 -10.32 25.01 -12.26
N SER A 256 -9.77 26.09 -11.71
CA SER A 256 -9.21 27.22 -12.47
C SER A 256 -7.69 27.37 -12.36
N SER A 257 -7.05 26.73 -11.37
CA SER A 257 -5.60 26.82 -11.17
C SER A 257 -5.02 25.54 -10.59
N ILE A 258 -3.79 25.24 -10.99
CA ILE A 258 -2.94 24.22 -10.40
C ILE A 258 -1.78 24.94 -9.72
N ARG A 259 -1.59 24.68 -8.44
CA ARG A 259 -0.56 25.34 -7.62
C ARG A 259 0.41 24.31 -7.07
N VAL A 260 1.70 24.61 -7.15
CA VAL A 260 2.74 23.88 -6.42
C VAL A 260 3.10 24.69 -5.19
N ILE A 261 3.03 24.05 -4.02
CA ILE A 261 3.12 24.70 -2.72
C ILE A 261 4.17 23.98 -1.87
N ASP A 262 4.92 24.72 -1.07
CA ASP A 262 5.68 24.15 0.04
C ASP A 262 4.72 23.82 1.20
N PRO A 263 4.50 22.54 1.53
CA PRO A 263 3.53 22.13 2.54
C PRO A 263 3.89 22.57 3.97
N THR A 264 5.13 23.03 4.22
CA THR A 264 5.57 23.48 5.55
C THR A 264 5.28 24.97 5.74
N THR A 265 5.52 25.78 4.70
CA THR A 265 5.39 27.24 4.77
C THR A 265 4.11 27.76 4.12
N GLU A 266 3.36 26.90 3.43
CA GLU A 266 2.22 27.24 2.57
C GLU A 266 2.58 28.26 1.47
N ALA A 267 3.87 28.43 1.17
CA ALA A 267 4.34 29.33 0.13
C ALA A 267 4.04 28.74 -1.26
N VAL A 268 3.40 29.54 -2.12
CA VAL A 268 3.14 29.17 -3.51
C VAL A 268 4.44 29.28 -4.31
N ILE A 269 4.94 28.15 -4.79
CA ILE A 269 6.14 28.04 -5.62
C ILE A 269 5.79 28.37 -7.08
N ALA A 270 4.66 27.84 -7.56
CA ALA A 270 4.10 28.18 -8.85
C ALA A 270 2.58 28.08 -8.83
N SER A 271 1.92 28.86 -9.68
CA SER A 271 0.48 28.82 -9.90
C SER A 271 0.21 29.07 -11.36
N VAL A 272 -0.43 28.12 -12.03
CA VAL A 272 -0.73 28.20 -13.46
C VAL A 272 -2.15 27.72 -13.74
N SER A 273 -2.69 28.07 -14.91
CA SER A 273 -3.95 27.46 -15.35
C SER A 273 -3.73 25.99 -15.71
N PRO A 274 -4.76 25.10 -15.57
CA PRO A 274 -4.62 23.69 -15.95
C PRO A 274 -4.11 23.47 -17.38
N ARG A 275 -4.43 24.37 -18.31
CA ARG A 275 -3.99 24.31 -19.73
C ARG A 275 -2.50 24.54 -19.92
N GLN A 276 -1.81 25.13 -18.94
CA GLN A 276 -0.37 25.40 -18.97
C GLN A 276 0.44 24.29 -18.30
N VAL A 277 -0.22 23.24 -17.79
CA VAL A 277 0.42 22.05 -17.26
C VAL A 277 0.34 20.96 -18.32
N SER A 278 1.46 20.29 -18.57
CA SER A 278 1.47 19.05 -19.35
C SER A 278 1.96 17.91 -18.49
N ALA A 279 1.29 16.77 -18.55
CA ALA A 279 1.75 15.54 -17.91
C ALA A 279 1.94 14.46 -18.97
N GLN A 280 3.02 13.70 -18.85
CA GLN A 280 3.31 12.56 -19.73
C GLN A 280 3.46 11.31 -18.89
N PRO A 281 2.86 10.17 -19.28
CA PRO A 281 3.11 8.90 -18.62
C PRO A 281 4.57 8.49 -18.88
N VAL A 282 5.21 7.93 -17.86
CA VAL A 282 6.61 7.46 -17.91
C VAL A 282 6.73 6.17 -17.11
N VAL A 283 7.60 5.27 -17.55
CA VAL A 283 8.01 4.11 -16.77
C VAL A 283 9.40 4.38 -16.20
N PHE A 284 9.51 4.44 -14.88
CA PHE A 284 10.80 4.57 -14.20
C PHE A 284 11.41 3.19 -14.02
N ARG A 285 12.60 2.98 -14.59
CA ARG A 285 13.38 1.76 -14.44
C ARG A 285 14.80 2.14 -14.05
N PRO A 286 15.18 2.05 -12.77
CA PRO A 286 16.55 2.29 -12.39
C PRO A 286 17.44 1.25 -13.08
N MET A 287 18.43 1.71 -13.85
CA MET A 287 19.45 0.82 -14.39
C MET A 287 20.29 0.30 -13.23
N GLN A 288 19.99 -0.90 -12.75
CA GLN A 288 20.92 -1.59 -11.88
C GLN A 288 22.07 -2.14 -12.72
N ALA A 289 23.28 -2.14 -12.17
CA ALA A 289 24.44 -2.72 -12.81
C ALA A 289 24.14 -4.20 -13.07
N ARG A 290 23.83 -4.54 -14.33
CA ARG A 290 23.63 -5.93 -14.74
C ARG A 290 24.85 -6.72 -14.32
N HIS A 291 24.61 -7.93 -13.83
CA HIS A 291 25.72 -8.79 -13.47
C HIS A 291 26.57 -9.04 -14.73
N TRP A 292 27.85 -8.68 -14.68
CA TRP A 292 28.76 -8.79 -15.81
C TRP A 292 28.94 -10.22 -16.33
N PHE A 293 28.66 -11.21 -15.48
CA PHE A 293 28.65 -12.62 -15.85
C PHE A 293 27.21 -13.12 -16.06
N PRO A 294 26.85 -13.54 -17.29
CA PRO A 294 25.54 -14.10 -17.58
C PRO A 294 25.48 -15.55 -17.12
N THR A 295 25.21 -15.76 -15.83
CA THR A 295 24.78 -17.08 -15.32
C THR A 295 23.26 -17.14 -15.29
N LEU A 296 22.67 -18.33 -15.31
CA LEU A 296 21.21 -18.48 -15.21
C LEU A 296 20.65 -17.82 -13.94
N GLY A 297 21.36 -17.95 -12.81
CA GLY A 297 21.00 -17.30 -11.56
C GLY A 297 21.06 -15.77 -11.66
N ASN A 298 22.09 -15.23 -12.31
CA ASN A 298 22.23 -13.79 -12.51
C ASN A 298 21.17 -13.23 -13.47
N ALA A 299 20.85 -13.96 -14.55
CA ALA A 299 19.79 -13.57 -15.48
C ALA A 299 18.41 -13.56 -14.80
N MET A 300 18.12 -14.56 -13.95
CA MET A 300 16.90 -14.58 -13.14
C MET A 300 16.88 -13.43 -12.12
N SER A 301 18.00 -13.16 -11.46
CA SER A 301 18.15 -12.06 -10.49
C SER A 301 17.94 -10.69 -11.15
N ASP A 302 18.59 -10.45 -12.30
CA ASP A 302 18.46 -9.21 -13.07
C ASP A 302 17.01 -9.02 -13.55
N THR A 303 16.36 -10.09 -14.03
CA THR A 303 14.96 -10.03 -14.48
C THR A 303 13.99 -9.75 -13.33
N ALA A 304 14.17 -10.41 -12.17
CA ALA A 304 13.35 -10.18 -10.99
C ALA A 304 13.54 -8.75 -10.45
N THR A 305 14.78 -8.27 -10.47
CA THR A 305 15.14 -6.92 -10.06
C THR A 305 14.54 -5.88 -10.98
N ASP A 306 14.63 -6.07 -12.30
CA ASP A 306 14.01 -5.21 -13.31
C ASP A 306 12.49 -5.16 -13.11
N TYR A 307 11.85 -6.32 -12.84
CA TYR A 307 10.41 -6.40 -12.59
C TYR A 307 10.00 -5.63 -11.33
N TRP A 308 10.70 -5.83 -10.21
CA TRP A 308 10.38 -5.18 -8.93
C TRP A 308 10.81 -3.71 -8.85
N SER A 309 11.75 -3.29 -9.68
CA SER A 309 12.25 -1.91 -9.71
C SER A 309 11.53 -1.04 -10.74
N THR A 310 10.73 -1.64 -11.62
CA THR A 310 9.96 -0.88 -12.62
C THR A 310 8.72 -0.29 -11.95
N SER A 311 8.63 1.04 -11.88
CA SER A 311 7.48 1.74 -11.29
C SER A 311 6.79 2.65 -12.31
N PRO A 312 5.43 2.66 -12.36
CA PRO A 312 4.71 3.65 -13.15
C PRO A 312 4.94 5.03 -12.55
N GLY A 313 5.10 6.02 -13.43
CA GLY A 313 5.21 7.41 -13.02
C GLY A 313 4.73 8.37 -14.09
N MET A 314 4.76 9.64 -13.77
CA MET A 314 4.41 10.72 -14.69
C MET A 314 5.44 11.83 -14.57
N ARG A 315 5.70 12.49 -15.70
CA ARG A 315 6.48 13.72 -15.73
C ARG A 315 5.51 14.88 -15.91
N ILE A 316 5.44 15.76 -14.91
CA ILE A 316 4.59 16.95 -14.90
C ILE A 316 5.46 18.15 -15.22
N THR A 317 5.18 18.83 -16.32
CA THR A 317 5.89 20.05 -16.75
C THR A 317 4.99 21.25 -16.49
N ILE A 318 5.51 22.19 -15.69
CA ILE A 318 4.86 23.44 -15.32
C ILE A 318 5.77 24.58 -15.81
N ALA A 319 5.20 25.56 -16.51
CA ALA A 319 5.98 26.68 -17.04
C ALA A 319 6.73 27.43 -15.91
N GLY A 320 8.04 27.63 -16.10
CA GLY A 320 8.90 28.31 -15.12
C GLY A 320 9.43 27.41 -13.99
N MET A 321 9.15 26.10 -14.01
CA MET A 321 9.68 25.13 -13.06
C MET A 321 10.44 24.00 -13.75
N GLU A 322 11.32 23.35 -13.00
CA GLU A 322 11.87 22.06 -13.39
C GLU A 322 10.74 21.02 -13.46
N PRO A 323 10.71 20.13 -14.48
CA PRO A 323 9.70 19.08 -14.56
C PRO A 323 9.71 18.18 -13.33
N LEU A 324 8.54 17.97 -12.73
CA LEU A 324 8.38 17.08 -11.58
C LEU A 324 8.26 15.64 -12.07
N THR A 325 9.05 14.73 -11.51
CA THR A 325 8.87 13.29 -11.73
C THR A 325 8.16 12.68 -10.53
N VAL A 326 6.97 12.12 -10.78
CA VAL A 326 6.08 11.62 -9.73
C VAL A 326 5.78 10.15 -9.98
N GLY A 327 6.06 9.29 -9.01
CA GLY A 327 5.69 7.88 -9.01
C GLY A 327 4.49 7.60 -8.11
N CYS A 328 3.86 6.43 -8.28
CA CYS A 328 2.85 5.94 -7.36
C CYS A 328 3.44 4.93 -6.37
N ARG A 329 3.30 5.21 -5.07
CA ARG A 329 3.67 4.27 -4.01
C ARG A 329 2.44 3.50 -3.53
N ASP A 330 1.69 2.90 -4.45
CA ASP A 330 0.55 2.03 -4.13
C ASP A 330 0.84 0.62 -4.65
N THR A 331 1.18 -0.27 -3.73
CA THR A 331 1.40 -1.68 -4.04
C THR A 331 0.10 -2.45 -3.78
N ALA A 332 -0.33 -3.26 -4.75
CA ALA A 332 -1.52 -4.09 -4.61
C ALA A 332 -1.31 -5.17 -3.53
N MET A 333 -0.11 -5.75 -3.46
CA MET A 333 0.32 -6.73 -2.47
C MET A 333 1.84 -6.80 -2.34
N GLY A 334 2.43 -5.99 -1.45
CA GLY A 334 3.86 -6.03 -1.17
C GLY A 334 4.71 -5.49 -2.33
N LEU A 335 5.00 -6.34 -3.31
CA LEU A 335 5.95 -6.07 -4.41
C LEU A 335 5.29 -5.75 -5.77
N ASP A 336 3.98 -5.98 -5.94
CA ASP A 336 3.30 -5.69 -7.21
C ASP A 336 2.63 -4.31 -7.15
N PHE A 337 2.89 -3.46 -8.14
CA PHE A 337 2.25 -2.15 -8.24
C PHE A 337 0.79 -2.31 -8.64
N ARG A 338 -0.10 -1.57 -7.97
CA ARG A 338 -1.53 -1.56 -8.32
C ARG A 338 -1.76 -0.96 -9.70
N PHE A 339 -0.95 0.02 -10.07
CA PHE A 339 -1.09 0.75 -11.31
C PHE A 339 0.00 0.33 -12.29
N ALA A 340 -0.33 0.36 -13.58
CA ALA A 340 0.63 0.20 -14.66
C ALA A 340 0.18 1.02 -15.87
N TRP A 341 1.14 1.46 -16.68
CA TRP A 341 0.86 2.00 -18.00
C TRP A 341 0.83 0.86 -19.04
N PRO A 342 -0.24 0.72 -19.85
CA PRO A 342 -0.30 -0.13 -21.02
C PRO A 342 0.49 0.48 -22.16
N GLY A 343 0.94 -0.37 -23.07
CA GLY A 343 1.57 0.05 -24.32
C GLY A 343 3.01 0.54 -24.15
N ASP A 344 3.51 1.18 -25.21
CA ASP A 344 4.90 1.65 -25.31
C ASP A 344 5.02 3.06 -24.73
N VAL A 345 5.07 3.14 -23.40
CA VAL A 345 5.30 4.39 -22.67
C VAL A 345 6.80 4.62 -22.49
N PRO A 346 7.30 5.87 -22.64
CA PRO A 346 8.71 6.18 -22.49
C PRO A 346 9.30 5.63 -21.19
N THR A 347 10.39 4.89 -21.32
CA THR A 347 11.13 4.37 -20.16
C THR A 347 12.29 5.30 -19.84
N VAL A 348 12.41 5.69 -18.57
CA VAL A 348 13.48 6.55 -18.07
C VAL A 348 14.36 5.73 -17.12
N ALA A 349 15.67 5.80 -17.38
CA ALA A 349 16.72 5.14 -16.60
C ALA A 349 17.00 5.85 -15.25
N ALA A 350 15.95 6.09 -14.47
CA ALA A 350 16.02 6.78 -13.18
C ALA A 350 14.85 6.34 -12.28
N ARG A 351 14.83 6.82 -11.05
CA ARG A 351 13.66 6.80 -10.16
C ARG A 351 12.94 8.13 -10.22
N ALA A 352 11.64 8.13 -9.92
CA ALA A 352 10.92 9.37 -9.70
C ALA A 352 11.52 10.13 -8.50
N ASP A 353 11.46 11.46 -8.53
CA ASP A 353 11.90 12.32 -7.43
C ASP A 353 10.91 12.27 -6.28
N TYR A 354 9.63 12.23 -6.63
CA TYR A 354 8.53 12.25 -5.70
C TYR A 354 7.65 11.01 -5.82
N GLU A 355 6.99 10.67 -4.73
CA GLU A 355 5.97 9.64 -4.66
C GLU A 355 4.70 10.24 -4.06
N VAL A 356 3.56 9.84 -4.63
CA VAL A 356 2.24 10.19 -4.12
C VAL A 356 1.51 8.93 -3.67
N SER A 357 0.48 9.11 -2.84
CA SER A 357 -0.42 8.02 -2.46
C SER A 357 -1.20 7.49 -3.66
N GLY A 358 -1.81 6.30 -3.55
CA GLY A 358 -2.68 5.77 -4.61
C GLY A 358 -3.87 6.70 -4.93
N THR A 359 -4.43 7.33 -3.91
CA THR A 359 -5.51 8.32 -4.05
C THR A 359 -5.06 9.56 -4.81
N ASP A 360 -3.90 10.11 -4.44
CA ASP A 360 -3.27 11.26 -5.10
C ASP A 360 -2.84 10.94 -6.52
N TRP A 361 -2.36 9.73 -6.74
CA TRP A 361 -2.05 9.23 -8.07
C TRP A 361 -3.26 9.25 -8.98
N LEU A 362 -4.39 8.65 -8.55
CA LEU A 362 -5.62 8.62 -9.34
C LEU A 362 -6.11 10.03 -9.67
N THR A 363 -6.14 10.94 -8.68
CA THR A 363 -6.55 12.33 -8.91
C THR A 363 -5.63 13.05 -9.90
N LEU A 364 -4.31 12.90 -9.79
CA LEU A 364 -3.37 13.49 -10.75
C LEU A 364 -3.56 12.91 -12.15
N VAL A 365 -3.69 11.59 -12.26
CA VAL A 365 -3.90 10.88 -13.53
C VAL A 365 -5.20 11.34 -14.20
N GLU A 366 -6.29 11.45 -13.47
CA GLU A 366 -7.59 11.94 -13.97
C GLU A 366 -7.50 13.40 -14.39
N THR A 367 -6.96 14.26 -13.53
CA THR A 367 -6.82 15.71 -13.77
C THR A 367 -6.03 15.99 -15.04
N PHE A 368 -4.97 15.23 -15.29
CA PHE A 368 -4.11 15.42 -16.46
C PHE A 368 -4.56 14.60 -17.69
N GLY A 369 -5.75 13.99 -17.66
CA GLY A 369 -6.30 13.26 -18.80
C GLY A 369 -5.56 11.96 -19.14
N LEU A 370 -4.84 11.37 -18.18
CA LEU A 370 -4.09 10.12 -18.34
C LEU A 370 -4.89 8.88 -17.92
N ALA A 371 -6.11 9.04 -17.38
CA ALA A 371 -6.92 7.94 -16.85
C ALA A 371 -7.24 6.84 -17.87
N SER A 372 -7.49 7.20 -19.14
CA SER A 372 -7.73 6.23 -20.22
C SER A 372 -6.53 5.32 -20.49
N HIS A 373 -5.34 5.75 -20.08
CA HIS A 373 -4.11 5.00 -20.20
C HIS A 373 -3.79 4.25 -18.92
N LEU A 374 -4.58 4.29 -17.84
CA LEU A 374 -4.20 3.62 -16.61
C LEU A 374 -4.74 2.19 -16.57
N GLN A 375 -3.86 1.20 -16.36
CA GLN A 375 -4.29 -0.15 -15.97
C GLN A 375 -4.32 -0.28 -14.45
N HIS A 376 -5.41 -0.84 -13.94
CA HIS A 376 -5.57 -1.19 -12.52
C HIS A 376 -5.45 -2.71 -12.35
N ARG A 377 -4.43 -3.13 -11.59
CA ARG A 377 -4.20 -4.51 -11.18
C ARG A 377 -4.92 -4.74 -9.87
N GLY A 378 -6.02 -5.50 -9.91
CA GLY A 378 -6.80 -5.86 -8.73
C GLY A 378 -8.28 -6.05 -9.01
N ASP A 379 -8.83 -5.32 -9.99
CA ASP A 379 -10.26 -5.32 -10.33
C ASP A 379 -10.68 -6.41 -11.34
N ARG A 380 -10.22 -7.65 -11.16
CA ARG A 380 -10.71 -8.79 -11.96
C ARG A 380 -12.06 -9.32 -11.45
N SER A 381 -13.06 -8.45 -11.36
CA SER A 381 -14.47 -8.82 -11.14
C SER A 381 -15.39 -8.46 -12.31
N SER A 382 -14.88 -8.10 -13.48
CA SER A 382 -15.71 -7.86 -14.66
C SER A 382 -14.98 -8.08 -16.00
N GLN A 383 -14.53 -9.31 -16.25
CA GLN A 383 -14.43 -9.87 -17.60
C GLN A 383 -14.94 -11.29 -17.60
#